data_AF-A0A932DEI7-F1
#
_entry.id   AF-A0A932DEI7-F1
#
_cell.length_a   1.000
_cell.length_b   1.000
_cell.length_c   1.000
_cell.angle_alpha   90.00
_cell.angle_beta   90.00
_cell.angle_gamma   90.00
#
_symmetry.space_group_name_H-M   'P 1'
#
loop_
_entity.id
_entity.type
_entity.pdbx_description
1 polymer ?
#
loop_
_entity_poly.entity_id
_entity_poly.type
_entity_poly.pdbx_seq_one_letter_code
_entity_poly.pdbx_strand_id
1 'polypeptide(L)'
;MTITLTSEQEKFVAEQLSNGHYRSVDEVIGQSLDMLRAQEEFIRTHTEELRKEIAVGLEQARRGELIDGKAALVTLREKLRQQAHAPE
;
A
#
# COMPACT_ATOMS: atom_id res chain seq x y z
N MET A 1 -21.28 17.81 -13.27
CA MET A 1 -20.96 18.69 -12.13
C MET A 1 -19.81 19.59 -12.56
N THR A 2 -19.85 20.88 -12.25
CA THR A 2 -18.75 21.81 -12.59
C THR A 2 -17.78 21.87 -11.41
N ILE A 3 -16.50 21.65 -11.68
CA ILE A 3 -15.43 21.69 -10.68
C ILE A 3 -14.43 22.72 -11.15
N THR A 4 -14.03 23.65 -10.28
CA THR A 4 -13.03 24.66 -10.59
C THR A 4 -11.67 24.16 -10.13
N LEU A 5 -10.72 24.07 -11.06
CA LEU A 5 -9.34 23.69 -10.77
C LEU A 5 -8.53 24.91 -10.37
N THR A 6 -7.49 24.71 -9.56
CA THR A 6 -6.47 25.74 -9.35
C THR A 6 -5.56 25.82 -10.58
N SER A 7 -4.88 26.95 -10.77
CA SER A 7 -3.94 27.11 -11.90
C SER A 7 -2.83 26.06 -11.92
N GLU A 8 -2.43 25.54 -10.76
CA GLU A 8 -1.46 24.45 -10.65
C GLU A 8 -2.04 23.13 -11.16
N GLN A 9 -3.27 22.80 -10.78
CA GLN A 9 -3.97 21.60 -11.26
C GLN A 9 -4.22 21.64 -12.76
N GLU A 10 -4.61 22.81 -13.30
CA GLU A 10 -4.78 23.01 -14.74
C GLU A 10 -3.46 22.76 -15.50
N LYS A 11 -2.34 23.26 -14.99
CA LYS A 11 -1.02 23.03 -15.57
C LYS A 11 -0.66 21.55 -15.57
N PHE A 12 -0.90 20.85 -14.46
CA PHE A 12 -0.66 19.41 -14.36
C PHE A 12 -1.50 18.63 -15.39
N VAL A 13 -2.79 18.93 -15.49
CA VAL A 13 -3.67 18.28 -16.48
C VAL A 13 -3.20 18.57 -17.91
N ALA A 14 -2.80 19.80 -18.22
CA ALA A 14 -2.26 20.15 -19.52
C ALA A 14 -0.98 19.37 -19.87
N GLU A 15 -0.08 19.17 -18.90
CA GLU A 15 1.12 18.35 -19.06
C GLU A 15 0.75 16.89 -19.36
N GLN A 16 -0.19 16.30 -18.63
CA GLN A 16 -0.65 14.91 -18.84
C GLN A 16 -1.28 14.69 -20.23
N LEU A 17 -2.04 15.67 -20.72
CA LEU A 17 -2.61 15.64 -22.07
C LEU A 17 -1.52 15.79 -23.13
N SER A 18 -0.53 16.65 -22.91
CA SER A 18 0.56 16.88 -23.86
C SER A 18 1.46 15.64 -24.05
N ASN A 19 1.58 14.83 -23.00
CA ASN A 19 2.32 13.56 -23.03
C ASN A 19 1.56 12.45 -23.77
N GLY A 20 0.35 12.69 -24.27
CA GLY A 20 -0.45 11.73 -25.05
C GLY A 20 -0.99 10.54 -24.26
N HIS A 21 -0.82 10.52 -22.94
CA HIS A 21 -1.30 9.45 -22.08
C HIS A 21 -2.82 9.50 -21.85
N TYR A 22 -3.43 10.68 -22.06
CA TYR A 22 -4.84 10.95 -21.84
C TYR A 22 -5.42 11.73 -23.01
N ARG A 23 -6.67 11.46 -23.36
CA ARG A 23 -7.39 12.05 -24.50
C ARG A 23 -8.27 13.23 -24.10
N SER A 24 -8.55 13.38 -22.81
CA SER A 24 -9.40 14.46 -22.29
C SER A 24 -9.11 14.77 -20.82
N VAL A 25 -9.49 15.97 -20.39
CA VAL A 25 -9.45 16.37 -18.97
C VAL A 25 -10.26 15.40 -18.11
N ASP A 26 -11.45 15.00 -18.59
CA ASP A 26 -12.34 14.07 -17.87
C ASP A 26 -11.67 12.71 -17.61
N GLU A 27 -10.84 12.23 -18.53
CA GLU A 27 -10.10 10.97 -18.37
C GLU A 27 -9.02 11.09 -17.26
N VAL A 28 -8.29 12.20 -17.22
CA VAL A 28 -7.29 12.48 -16.17
C VAL A 28 -7.96 12.55 -14.79
N ILE A 29 -9.08 13.27 -14.71
CA ILE A 29 -9.83 13.41 -13.46
C ILE A 29 -10.46 12.08 -13.04
N GLY A 30 -11.04 11.33 -13.98
CA GLY A 30 -11.59 10.00 -13.73
C GLY A 30 -10.56 9.05 -13.13
N GLN A 31 -9.38 8.95 -13.75
CA GLN A 31 -8.32 8.09 -13.24
C GLN A 31 -7.80 8.55 -11.86
N SER A 32 -7.71 9.87 -11.64
CA SER A 32 -7.31 10.41 -10.34
C SER A 32 -8.30 10.04 -9.23
N LEU A 33 -9.61 10.08 -9.52
CA LEU A 33 -10.66 9.69 -8.58
C LEU A 33 -10.70 8.19 -8.35
N ASP A 34 -10.44 7.38 -9.37
CA ASP A 34 -10.34 5.92 -9.22
C ASP A 34 -9.15 5.54 -8.33
N MET A 35 -8.02 6.23 -8.49
CA MET A 35 -6.84 6.03 -7.63
C MET A 35 -7.13 6.43 -6.18
N LEU A 36 -7.83 7.56 -5.96
CA LEU A 36 -8.28 7.97 -4.63
C LEU A 36 -9.20 6.91 -4.00
N ARG A 37 -10.18 6.41 -4.76
CA ARG A 37 -11.10 5.36 -4.27
C ARG A 37 -10.36 4.08 -3.90
N ALA A 38 -9.42 3.64 -4.73
CA ALA A 38 -8.61 2.46 -4.46
C ALA A 38 -7.77 2.64 -3.19
N GLN A 39 -7.19 3.82 -2.98
CA GLN A 39 -6.46 4.15 -1.76
C GLN A 39 -7.37 4.12 -0.52
N GLU A 40 -8.55 4.74 -0.59
CA GLU A 40 -9.52 4.75 0.50
C GLU A 40 -10.00 3.33 0.85
N GLU A 41 -10.27 2.52 -0.16
CA GLU A 41 -10.68 1.13 0.01
C GLU A 41 -9.56 0.26 0.61
N PHE A 42 -8.32 0.45 0.15
CA PHE A 42 -7.15 -0.22 0.71
C PHE A 42 -7.02 0.13 2.21
N ILE A 43 -7.06 1.42 2.55
CA ILE A 43 -6.98 1.89 3.93
C ILE A 43 -8.14 1.30 4.75
N ARG A 44 -9.38 1.40 4.27
CA ARG A 44 -10.56 0.89 4.98
C ARG A 44 -10.44 -0.60 5.29
N THR A 45 -10.05 -1.40 4.31
CA THR A 45 -10.00 -2.86 4.43
C THR A 45 -8.85 -3.31 5.34
N HIS A 46 -7.65 -2.74 5.14
CA HIS A 46 -6.45 -3.25 5.80
C HIS A 46 -6.20 -2.61 7.17
N THR A 47 -6.83 -1.48 7.49
CA THR A 47 -6.62 -0.82 8.79
C THR A 47 -7.13 -1.66 9.95
N GLU A 48 -8.30 -2.29 9.80
CA GLU A 48 -8.88 -3.12 10.87
C GLU A 48 -8.07 -4.40 11.08
N GLU A 49 -7.67 -5.06 9.98
CA GLU A 49 -6.82 -6.25 10.01
C GLU A 49 -5.47 -5.94 10.67
N LEU A 50 -4.81 -4.86 10.23
CA LEU A 50 -3.54 -4.43 10.80
C LEU A 50 -3.66 -4.11 12.30
N ARG A 51 -4.73 -3.41 12.71
CA ARG A 51 -4.98 -3.13 14.14
C ARG A 51 -5.16 -4.41 14.95
N LYS A 52 -5.84 -5.42 14.38
CA LYS A 52 -6.02 -6.72 15.03
C LYS A 52 -4.69 -7.45 15.19
N GLU A 53 -3.86 -7.49 14.15
CA GLU A 53 -2.54 -8.12 14.21
C GLU A 53 -1.60 -7.43 15.20
N ILE A 54 -1.61 -6.09 15.22
CA ILE A 54 -0.85 -5.30 16.21
C ILE A 54 -1.32 -5.62 17.63
N ALA A 55 -2.64 -5.70 17.86
CA ALA A 55 -3.17 -6.03 19.18
C ALA A 55 -2.70 -7.42 19.65
N VAL A 56 -2.71 -8.41 18.76
CA VAL A 56 -2.16 -9.75 19.05
C VAL A 56 -0.68 -9.66 19.42
N GLY A 57 0.14 -8.97 18.62
CA GLY A 57 1.57 -8.79 18.90
C GLY A 57 1.86 -8.08 20.22
N LEU A 58 1.05 -7.08 20.58
CA LEU A 58 1.15 -6.39 21.87
C LEU A 58 0.81 -7.30 23.05
N GLU A 59 -0.20 -8.16 22.94
CA GLU A 59 -0.51 -9.13 23.98
C GLU A 59 0.57 -10.20 24.10
N GLN A 60 1.14 -10.68 22.99
CA GLN A 60 2.32 -11.56 22.99
C GLN A 60 3.51 -10.90 23.69
N ALA A 61 3.74 -9.62 23.41
CA ALA A 61 4.79 -8.85 24.06
C ALA A 61 4.60 -8.75 25.58
N ARG A 62 3.37 -8.48 26.03
CA ARG A 62 3.01 -8.43 27.46
C ARG A 62 3.21 -9.77 28.17
N ARG A 63 2.98 -10.88 27.47
CA ARG A 63 3.24 -12.24 27.99
C ARG A 63 4.72 -12.64 27.96
N GLY A 64 5.61 -11.78 27.44
CA GLY A 64 7.04 -12.06 27.36
C GLY A 64 7.43 -12.99 26.21
N GLU A 65 6.60 -13.12 25.18
CA GLU A 65 6.83 -13.99 24.02
C GLU A 65 7.70 -13.33 22.93
N LEU A 66 8.32 -12.19 23.23
CA LEU A 66 9.25 -11.55 22.31
C LEU A 66 10.53 -12.37 22.17
N ILE A 67 11.05 -12.41 20.94
CA ILE A 67 12.33 -13.02 20.62
C ILE A 67 13.34 -11.94 20.21
N ASP A 68 14.62 -12.23 20.38
CA ASP A 68 15.68 -11.35 19.89
C ASP A 68 15.61 -11.22 18.36
N GLY A 69 15.68 -9.98 17.87
CA GLY A 69 15.52 -9.68 16.45
C GLY A 69 16.62 -10.28 15.57
N LYS A 70 17.88 -10.35 16.06
CA LYS A 70 18.97 -10.96 15.28
C LYS A 70 18.77 -12.48 15.19
N ALA A 71 18.39 -13.12 16.31
CA ALA A 71 18.08 -14.53 16.33
C ALA A 71 16.89 -14.86 15.39
N ALA A 72 15.83 -14.07 15.42
CA ALA A 72 14.67 -14.22 14.54
C ALA A 72 15.04 -14.20 13.05
N LEU A 73 15.89 -13.26 12.64
CA LEU A 73 16.36 -13.13 11.26
C LEU A 73 17.24 -14.31 10.82
N VAL A 74 18.06 -14.86 11.72
CA VAL A 74 18.86 -16.07 11.44
C VAL A 74 17.94 -17.25 11.18
N THR A 75 17.00 -17.52 12.10
CA THR A 75 16.04 -18.63 11.94
C THR A 75 15.18 -18.47 10.69
N LEU A 76 14.74 -17.25 10.35
CA LEU A 76 13.98 -16.99 9.12
C LEU A 76 14.79 -17.34 7.86
N ARG A 77 16.07 -16.93 7.81
CA ARG A 77 16.94 -17.25 6.65
C ARG A 77 17.20 -18.74 6.52
N GLU A 78 17.35 -19.46 7.63
CA GLU A 78 17.51 -20.92 7.63
C GLU A 78 16.27 -21.61 7.07
N LYS A 79 15.06 -21.20 7.50
CA LYS A 79 13.79 -21.73 6.97
C LYS A 79 13.65 -21.50 5.46
N LEU A 80 13.97 -20.30 4.98
CA LEU A 80 13.91 -19.98 3.55
C LEU A 80 14.89 -20.83 2.72
N ARG A 81 16.10 -21.10 3.24
CA ARG A 81 17.08 -21.98 2.59
C ARG A 81 16.61 -23.43 2.52
N GLN A 82 15.98 -23.93 3.58
CA GLN A 82 15.43 -25.29 3.62
C GLN A 82 14.29 -25.47 2.61
N GLN A 83 13.41 -24.47 2.48
CA GLN A 83 12.33 -24.50 1.48
C GLN A 83 12.86 -24.46 0.04
N ALA A 84 13.97 -23.74 -0.20
CA ALA A 84 14.63 -23.72 -1.50
C ALA A 84 15.46 -24.99 -1.82
N HIS A 85 15.62 -25.91 -0.86
CA HIS A 85 16.36 -27.17 -1.02
C HIS A 85 15.47 -28.41 -0.86
N ALA A 86 14.16 -28.26 -0.74
CA ALA A 86 13.24 -29.39 -0.81
C ALA A 86 13.18 -29.90 -2.26
N PRO A 87 13.56 -31.15 -2.56
CA PRO A 87 13.34 -31.73 -3.88
C PRO A 87 11.84 -31.94 -4.11
N GLU A 88 11.40 -31.77 -5.37
CA GLU A 88 10.05 -32.15 -5.84
C GLU A 88 9.75 -33.64 -5.60
#